data_AF-A0A661JG41-F1
#
_entry.id   AF-A0A661JG41-F1
#
_cell.length_a   1.000
_cell.length_b   1.000
_cell.length_c   1.000
_cell.angle_alpha   90.00
_cell.angle_beta   90.00
_cell.angle_gamma   90.00
#
_symmetry.space_group_name_H-M   'P 1'
#
loop_
_entity.id
_entity.type
_entity.pdbx_description
1 polymer ?
#
loop_
_entity_poly.entity_id
_entity_poly.type
_entity_poly.pdbx_seq_one_letter_code
_entity_poly.pdbx_strand_id
1 'polypeptide(L)'
;MKLEIRCPFCESNHPIPLDFDLVYHCECGACYKVCSGNNIENSMVHIASEIWSDDELAFLMATESQFCDVVIERDFDRLINLKQELDENFLPRFCKYDEHGDLNLVWIKREN
;
A
#
# COMPACT_ATOMS: atom_id res chain seq x y z
N MET A 1 20.19 2.84 -12.20
CA MET A 1 19.50 1.77 -11.45
C MET A 1 18.07 2.22 -11.25
N LYS A 2 17.08 1.41 -11.62
CA LYS A 2 15.67 1.74 -11.43
C LYS A 2 15.22 1.07 -10.13
N LEU A 3 14.80 1.88 -9.15
CA LEU A 3 14.23 1.35 -7.92
C LEU A 3 12.77 0.95 -8.17
N GLU A 4 12.42 -0.24 -7.72
CA GLU A 4 11.11 -0.87 -7.94
C GLU A 4 10.70 -1.56 -6.63
N ILE A 5 9.40 -1.63 -6.39
CA ILE A 5 8.81 -2.46 -5.32
C ILE A 5 8.44 -3.81 -5.90
N ARG A 6 8.49 -4.86 -5.09
CA ARG A 6 8.17 -6.22 -5.54
C ARG A 6 6.87 -6.69 -4.90
N CYS A 7 5.92 -7.14 -5.70
CA CYS A 7 4.68 -7.71 -5.18
C CYS A 7 4.99 -8.96 -4.35
N PRO A 8 4.55 -9.04 -3.07
CA PRO A 8 4.85 -10.19 -2.22
C PRO A 8 4.10 -11.46 -2.64
N PHE A 9 3.08 -11.35 -3.50
CA PHE A 9 2.21 -12.48 -3.90
C PHE A 9 2.59 -13.13 -5.23
N CYS A 10 3.11 -12.36 -6.17
CA CYS A 10 3.47 -12.86 -7.50
C CYS A 10 4.86 -12.44 -7.96
N GLU A 11 5.60 -11.74 -7.10
CA GLU A 11 6.99 -11.36 -7.31
C GLU A 11 7.24 -10.38 -8.49
N SER A 12 6.19 -9.81 -9.07
CA SER A 12 6.26 -8.78 -10.12
C SER A 12 6.84 -7.48 -9.58
N ASN A 13 7.56 -6.77 -10.45
CA ASN A 13 8.11 -5.45 -10.12
C ASN A 13 7.11 -4.35 -10.46
N HIS A 14 6.96 -3.38 -9.57
CA HIS A 14 6.16 -2.18 -9.76
C HIS A 14 7.00 -0.92 -9.53
N PRO A 15 6.67 0.20 -10.20
CA PRO A 15 7.31 1.48 -9.90
C PRO A 15 6.97 1.91 -8.46
N ILE A 16 7.89 2.64 -7.83
CA ILE A 16 7.60 3.31 -6.57
C ILE A 16 6.48 4.34 -6.80
N PRO A 17 5.38 4.30 -6.02
CA PRO A 17 4.29 5.26 -6.11
C PRO A 17 4.75 6.71 -6.07
N LEU A 18 4.09 7.56 -6.86
CA LEU A 18 4.28 9.01 -6.82
C LEU A 18 3.17 9.72 -6.07
N ASP A 19 1.97 9.13 -6.02
CA ASP A 19 0.83 9.65 -5.27
C ASP A 19 0.45 8.61 -4.22
N PHE A 20 0.72 8.90 -2.95
CA PHE A 20 0.45 7.99 -1.85
C PHE A 20 -1.03 7.99 -1.45
N ASP A 21 -1.85 8.90 -2.00
CA ASP A 21 -3.30 8.93 -1.75
C ASP A 21 -4.04 7.87 -2.58
N LEU A 22 -3.43 7.35 -3.64
CA LEU A 22 -4.01 6.35 -4.52
C LEU A 22 -3.81 4.92 -4.03
N VAL A 23 -4.72 4.03 -4.42
CA VAL A 23 -4.56 2.58 -4.35
C VAL A 23 -4.06 2.08 -5.70
N TYR A 24 -3.01 1.28 -5.68
CA TYR A 24 -2.38 0.71 -6.86
C TYR A 24 -2.71 -0.76 -6.98
N HIS A 25 -2.75 -1.24 -8.21
CA HIS A 25 -3.21 -2.59 -8.53
C HIS A 25 -2.08 -3.42 -9.14
N CYS A 26 -1.98 -4.66 -8.70
CA CYS A 26 -1.13 -5.68 -9.29
C CYS A 26 -1.96 -6.60 -10.18
N GLU A 27 -1.38 -7.09 -11.27
CA GLU A 27 -2.05 -8.00 -12.22
C GLU A 27 -2.51 -9.32 -11.57
N CYS A 28 -1.89 -9.72 -10.46
CA CYS A 28 -2.29 -10.91 -9.70
C CYS A 28 -3.53 -10.69 -8.81
N GLY A 29 -4.17 -9.52 -8.89
CA GLY A 29 -5.35 -9.15 -8.08
C GLY A 29 -5.02 -8.64 -6.67
N ALA A 30 -3.74 -8.38 -6.37
CA ALA A 30 -3.36 -7.71 -5.13
C ALA A 30 -3.42 -6.19 -5.32
N CYS A 31 -3.76 -5.47 -4.26
CA CYS A 31 -3.75 -4.01 -4.23
C CYS A 31 -2.78 -3.52 -3.16
N TYR A 32 -2.20 -2.33 -3.36
CA TYR A 32 -1.24 -1.76 -2.42
C TYR A 32 -1.30 -0.25 -2.34
N LYS A 33 -0.83 0.28 -1.20
CA LYS A 33 -0.79 1.71 -0.91
C LYS A 33 0.34 2.03 0.06
N VAL A 34 0.93 3.21 -0.10
CA VAL A 34 1.89 3.76 0.85
C VAL A 34 1.13 4.62 1.87
N CYS A 35 1.38 4.42 3.16
CA CYS A 35 0.73 5.17 4.23
C CYS A 35 1.67 5.43 5.41
N SER A 36 1.32 6.41 6.26
CA SER A 36 1.99 6.56 7.55
C SER A 36 1.66 5.40 8.48
N GLY A 37 2.59 5.04 9.37
CA GLY A 37 2.43 3.95 10.34
C GLY A 37 1.23 4.13 11.27
N ASN A 38 0.88 5.37 11.58
CA ASN A 38 -0.30 5.70 12.39
C ASN A 38 -1.63 5.54 11.62
N ASN A 39 -1.58 5.21 10.33
CA ASN A 39 -2.74 5.17 9.43
C ASN A 39 -2.88 3.83 8.68
N ILE A 40 -2.24 2.77 9.18
CA ILE A 40 -2.25 1.45 8.54
C ILE A 40 -3.68 0.89 8.46
N GLU A 41 -4.45 0.91 9.56
CA GLU A 41 -5.81 0.35 9.60
C GLU A 41 -6.74 1.02 8.58
N ASN A 42 -6.77 2.35 8.52
CA ASN A 42 -7.58 3.07 7.52
C ASN A 42 -7.08 2.80 6.09
N SER A 43 -5.78 2.61 5.91
CA SER A 43 -5.23 2.27 4.59
C SER A 43 -5.64 0.87 4.16
N MET A 44 -5.72 -0.08 5.10
CA MET A 44 -6.29 -1.40 4.83
C MET A 44 -7.76 -1.29 4.42
N VAL A 45 -8.56 -0.48 5.12
CA VAL A 45 -9.97 -0.25 4.78
C VAL A 45 -10.12 0.37 3.39
N HIS A 46 -9.28 1.35 3.05
CA HIS A 46 -9.32 2.00 1.74
C HIS A 46 -8.89 1.04 0.61
N ILE A 47 -7.89 0.18 0.83
CA ILE A 47 -7.56 -0.86 -0.14
C ILE A 47 -8.72 -1.86 -0.25
N ALA A 48 -9.33 -2.23 0.88
CA ALA A 48 -10.43 -3.18 0.91
C ALA A 48 -11.65 -2.68 0.12
N SER A 49 -11.98 -1.39 0.17
CA SER A 49 -13.09 -0.82 -0.62
C SER A 49 -12.88 -0.90 -2.14
N GLU A 50 -11.64 -1.08 -2.60
CA GLU A 50 -11.35 -1.30 -4.02
C GLU A 50 -11.48 -2.78 -4.43
N ILE A 51 -11.34 -3.71 -3.47
CA ILE A 51 -11.36 -5.17 -3.72
C ILE A 51 -12.76 -5.74 -3.53
N TRP A 52 -13.51 -5.22 -2.56
CA TRP A 52 -14.83 -5.71 -2.17
C TRP A 52 -15.89 -4.65 -2.40
N SER A 53 -17.09 -5.10 -2.75
CA SER A 53 -18.28 -4.26 -2.72
C SER A 53 -18.62 -3.82 -1.28
N ASP A 54 -19.36 -2.72 -1.14
CA ASP A 54 -19.78 -2.19 0.18
C ASP A 54 -20.49 -3.25 1.03
N ASP A 55 -21.32 -4.09 0.42
CA ASP A 55 -22.04 -5.18 1.09
C ASP A 55 -21.08 -6.29 1.59
N GLU A 56 -20.09 -6.67 0.76
CA GLU A 56 -19.06 -7.63 1.16
C GLU A 56 -18.16 -7.07 2.26
N LEU A 57 -17.81 -5.79 2.18
CA LEU A 57 -16.95 -5.12 3.16
C LEU A 57 -17.66 -4.99 4.52
N ALA A 58 -18.94 -4.62 4.53
CA ALA A 58 -19.76 -4.59 5.74
C ALA A 58 -19.86 -5.98 6.39
N PHE A 59 -19.98 -7.04 5.59
CA PHE A 59 -19.98 -8.41 6.08
C PHE A 59 -18.62 -8.82 6.67
N LEU A 60 -17.51 -8.49 5.99
CA LEU A 60 -16.15 -8.79 6.48
C LEU A 60 -15.84 -8.09 7.79
N MET A 61 -16.19 -6.80 7.91
CA MET A 61 -16.01 -6.04 9.14
C MET A 61 -16.85 -6.59 10.31
N ALA A 62 -18.01 -7.19 10.01
CA ALA A 62 -18.92 -7.73 11.02
C ALA A 62 -18.57 -9.16 11.48
N THR A 63 -17.75 -9.90 10.72
CA THR A 63 -17.52 -11.35 10.93
C THR A 63 -16.14 -11.70 11.47
N GLU A 64 -15.28 -10.71 11.77
CA GLU A 64 -13.88 -10.89 12.24
C GLU A 64 -13.09 -11.95 11.45
N SER A 65 -13.44 -12.17 10.17
CA SER A 65 -12.93 -13.31 9.41
C SER A 65 -11.74 -12.93 8.53
N GLN A 66 -10.69 -13.76 8.60
CA GLN A 66 -9.44 -13.69 7.84
C GLN A 66 -9.66 -14.15 6.40
N PHE A 67 -10.22 -13.29 5.53
CA PHE A 67 -10.36 -13.59 4.09
C PHE A 67 -9.35 -12.84 3.21
N CYS A 68 -8.32 -12.25 3.83
CA CYS A 68 -7.32 -11.49 3.10
C CYS A 68 -5.92 -11.73 3.64
N ASP A 69 -4.99 -11.88 2.71
CA ASP A 69 -3.58 -11.83 3.00
C ASP A 69 -3.16 -10.36 3.06
N VAL A 70 -2.55 -9.96 4.18
CA VAL A 70 -2.02 -8.62 4.38
C VAL A 70 -0.51 -8.69 4.60
N VAL A 71 0.25 -7.95 3.81
CA VAL A 71 1.70 -7.80 3.98
C VAL A 71 1.99 -6.33 4.22
N ILE A 72 2.70 -6.04 5.32
CA ILE A 72 3.12 -4.68 5.68
C ILE A 72 4.64 -4.63 5.63
N GLU A 73 5.17 -3.87 4.69
CA GLU A 73 6.58 -3.52 4.64
C GLU A 73 6.78 -2.24 5.46
N ARG A 74 7.45 -2.40 6.61
CA ARG A 74 7.83 -1.30 7.50
C ARG A 74 9.09 -0.59 6.99
N ASP A 75 9.31 0.63 7.45
CA ASP A 75 10.48 1.47 7.13
C ASP A 75 10.61 1.79 5.63
N PHE A 76 9.48 2.00 4.94
CA PHE A 76 9.45 2.31 3.52
C PHE A 76 10.15 3.65 3.20
N ASP A 77 10.32 4.52 4.20
CA ASP A 77 11.11 5.75 4.11
C ASP A 77 12.51 5.51 3.58
N ARG A 78 13.14 4.37 3.91
CA ARG A 78 14.48 4.05 3.41
C ARG A 78 14.52 3.98 1.89
N LEU A 79 13.49 3.38 1.28
CA LEU A 79 13.40 3.28 -0.17
C LEU A 79 13.10 4.65 -0.80
N ILE A 80 12.26 5.45 -0.16
CA ILE A 80 11.95 6.82 -0.61
C ILE A 80 13.18 7.73 -0.57
N ASN A 81 13.93 7.71 0.53
CA ASN A 81 15.17 8.48 0.67
C ASN A 81 16.18 8.10 -0.42
N LEU A 82 16.37 6.79 -0.66
CA LEU A 82 17.25 6.32 -1.73
C LEU A 82 16.76 6.76 -3.11
N LYS A 83 15.44 6.79 -3.33
CA LYS A 83 14.86 7.24 -4.61
C LYS A 83 15.07 8.73 -4.84
N GLN A 84 14.98 9.55 -3.80
CA GLN A 84 15.25 10.99 -3.85
C GLN A 84 16.73 11.27 -4.11
N GLU A 85 17.65 10.52 -3.48
CA GLU A 85 19.09 10.63 -3.74
C GLU A 85 19.47 10.31 -5.19
N LEU A 86 18.74 9.39 -5.82
CA LEU A 86 18.99 8.97 -7.21
C LEU A 86 18.27 9.83 -8.26
N ASP A 87 17.26 10.61 -7.87
CA ASP A 87 16.41 11.37 -8.78
C ASP A 87 15.89 12.64 -8.09
N GLU A 88 16.57 13.75 -8.35
CA GLU A 88 16.25 15.07 -7.79
C GLU A 88 14.85 15.58 -8.19
N ASN A 89 14.21 14.99 -9.22
CA ASN A 89 12.86 15.33 -9.65
C ASN A 89 11.78 14.46 -9.00
N PHE A 90 12.15 13.51 -8.15
CA PHE A 90 11.19 12.66 -7.44
C PHE A 90 10.48 13.47 -6.35
N LEU A 91 9.27 13.93 -6.66
CA LEU A 91 8.41 14.70 -5.78
C LEU A 91 7.16 13.87 -5.44
N PRO A 92 7.22 13.01 -4.41
CA PRO A 92 6.05 12.23 -4.01
C PRO A 92 4.98 13.18 -3.47
N ARG A 93 3.74 13.00 -3.92
CA ARG A 93 2.56 13.67 -3.40
C ARG A 93 2.04 12.86 -2.22
N PHE A 94 1.97 13.54 -1.08
CA PHE A 94 1.42 13.00 0.16
C PHE A 94 0.42 14.00 0.74
N CYS A 95 -0.89 13.68 0.72
CA CYS A 95 -1.81 14.39 1.60
C CYS A 95 -1.63 13.88 3.02
N LYS A 96 -0.89 14.69 3.79
CA LYS A 96 -0.70 14.67 5.24
C LYS A 96 -1.80 13.94 6.01
N TYR A 97 -1.42 12.88 6.70
CA TYR A 97 -1.94 12.65 8.05
C TYR A 97 -0.87 12.59 9.14
N ASP A 98 0.42 12.48 8.80
CA ASP A 98 1.51 12.71 9.76
C ASP A 98 2.84 12.91 9.01
N GLU A 99 3.51 14.06 9.16
CA GLU A 99 4.86 14.28 8.62
C GLU A 99 5.95 13.62 9.47
N HIS A 100 5.58 13.06 10.63
CA HIS A 100 6.51 12.49 11.60
C HIS A 100 6.38 10.97 11.76
N GLY A 101 5.41 10.34 11.11
CA GLY A 101 5.22 8.89 11.19
C GLY A 101 5.92 8.16 10.04
N ASP A 102 6.64 7.09 10.37
CA ASP A 102 7.32 6.23 9.39
C ASP A 102 6.34 5.77 8.29
N LEU A 103 6.78 5.80 7.05
CA LEU A 103 6.06 5.29 5.90
C LEU A 103 6.10 3.77 5.88
N ASN A 104 4.96 3.19 5.54
CA ASN A 104 4.76 1.76 5.38
C ASN A 104 4.13 1.52 4.01
N LEU A 105 4.48 0.39 3.39
CA LEU A 105 3.82 -0.11 2.18
C LEU A 105 2.93 -1.29 2.59
N VAL A 106 1.62 -1.12 2.37
CA VAL A 106 0.61 -2.12 2.72
C VAL A 106 0.12 -2.78 1.44
N TRP A 107 0.15 -4.11 1.42
CA TRP A 107 -0.40 -4.95 0.37
C TRP A 107 -1.57 -5.75 0.91
N ILE A 108 -2.64 -5.87 0.13
CA ILE A 108 -3.79 -6.73 0.42
C ILE A 108 -4.12 -7.56 -0.81
N LYS A 109 -4.42 -8.83 -0.60
CA LYS A 109 -4.98 -9.71 -1.63
C LYS A 109 -6.13 -10.53 -1.05
N ARG A 110 -7.21 -10.67 -1.81
CA ARG A 110 -8.31 -11.58 -1.49
C ARG A 110 -7.81 -13.02 -1.56
N GLU A 111 -8.07 -13.81 -0.51
CA GLU A 111 -7.86 -15.26 -0.58
C GLU A 111 -8.88 -15.87 -1.57
N ASN A 112 -8.41 -16.72 -2.47
CA ASN A 112 -9.24 -17.45 -3.44
C ASN A 112 -9.72 -18.77 -2.87
#